data_AF-A0A0D0PG36-F1
#
_entry.id   AF-A0A0D0PG36-F1
#
_cell.length_a   1.000
_cell.length_b   1.000
_cell.length_c   1.000
_cell.angle_alpha   90.00
_cell.angle_beta   90.00
_cell.angle_gamma   90.00
#
_symmetry.space_group_name_H-M   'P 1'
#
loop_
_entity.id
_entity.type
_entity.pdbx_description
1 polymer ?
#
loop_
_entity_poly.entity_id
_entity_poly.type
_entity_poly.pdbx_seq_one_letter_code
_entity_poly.pdbx_strand_id
1 'polypeptide(L)'
;MIRAALLCLALAPLPAGAAEFEFCWLGASGYTLTGRIAFPDALMVAPMVTEADVTAFEITGYLHGTPIGHWSAEGRAPDSTWHLRFVPATLTFPTGGNFPGDASQGWNADGDVDDCGAEGFGFNSGNYAQDVCLDGAWIADSSIDPTTPLVATTGTVTPECRMPELLSRADMRDPATL
;
A
#
# COMPACT_ATOMS: atom_id res chain seq x y z
N MET A 1 5.67 -48.37 -41.95
CA MET A 1 5.86 -48.01 -40.53
C MET A 1 5.65 -46.50 -40.42
N ILE A 2 4.55 -46.08 -39.81
CA ILE A 2 4.12 -44.66 -39.77
C ILE A 2 4.93 -43.91 -38.72
N ARG A 3 5.62 -42.84 -39.13
CA ARG A 3 6.34 -41.91 -38.24
C ARG A 3 5.31 -41.04 -37.53
N ALA A 4 5.10 -41.28 -36.24
CA ALA A 4 4.29 -40.40 -35.40
C ALA A 4 5.10 -39.14 -35.07
N ALA A 5 4.70 -38.01 -35.62
CA ALA A 5 5.19 -36.70 -35.20
C ALA A 5 4.38 -36.27 -33.96
N LEU A 6 5.04 -36.22 -32.79
CA LEU A 6 4.45 -35.61 -31.60
C LEU A 6 4.43 -34.09 -31.79
N LEU A 7 3.23 -33.54 -31.84
CA LEU A 7 2.96 -32.10 -31.81
C LEU A 7 3.06 -31.65 -30.34
N CYS A 8 4.18 -31.05 -29.95
CA CYS A 8 4.29 -30.37 -28.65
C CYS A 8 3.42 -29.11 -28.68
N LEU A 9 2.22 -29.17 -28.10
CA LEU A 9 1.46 -27.98 -27.73
C LEU A 9 2.23 -27.23 -26.65
N ALA A 10 2.81 -26.08 -26.99
CA ALA A 10 3.35 -25.15 -26.01
C ALA A 10 2.17 -24.55 -25.22
N LEU A 11 1.98 -24.98 -23.97
CA LEU A 11 1.14 -24.25 -23.03
C LEU A 11 1.88 -22.96 -22.66
N ALA A 12 1.52 -21.85 -23.29
CA ALA A 12 1.89 -20.54 -22.76
C ALA A 12 1.16 -20.34 -21.43
N PRO A 13 1.84 -19.99 -20.33
CA PRO A 13 1.16 -19.62 -19.10
C PRO A 13 0.28 -18.41 -19.39
N LEU A 14 -1.02 -18.53 -19.15
CA LEU A 14 -1.91 -17.39 -19.14
C LEU A 14 -1.45 -16.45 -18.03
N PRO A 15 -1.48 -15.12 -18.22
CA PRO A 15 -1.20 -14.20 -17.13
C PRO A 15 -2.15 -14.53 -15.98
N ALA A 16 -1.61 -14.88 -14.83
CA ALA A 16 -2.40 -14.97 -13.62
C ALA A 16 -2.93 -13.56 -13.34
N GLY A 17 -4.26 -13.40 -13.26
CA GLY A 17 -4.86 -12.13 -12.91
C GLY A 17 -4.35 -11.69 -11.53
N ALA A 18 -3.87 -10.45 -11.46
CA ALA A 18 -3.40 -9.82 -10.23
C ALA A 18 -4.32 -8.65 -9.92
N ALA A 19 -4.86 -8.65 -8.71
CA ALA A 19 -5.59 -7.52 -8.17
C ALA A 19 -4.55 -6.49 -7.75
N GLU A 20 -4.67 -5.28 -8.28
CA GLU A 20 -3.74 -4.19 -8.03
C GLU A 20 -4.49 -2.99 -7.46
N PHE A 21 -3.95 -2.42 -6.39
CA PHE A 21 -4.51 -1.23 -5.75
C PHE A 21 -3.39 -0.26 -5.40
N GLU A 22 -3.73 1.02 -5.46
CA GLU A 22 -2.90 2.10 -4.94
C GLU A 22 -3.51 2.63 -3.65
N PHE A 23 -2.71 3.26 -2.80
CA PHE A 23 -3.19 3.85 -1.57
C PHE A 23 -2.39 5.10 -1.24
N CYS A 24 -3.00 5.99 -0.46
CA CYS A 24 -2.31 7.16 0.05
C CYS A 24 -2.57 7.32 1.55
N TRP A 25 -1.51 7.58 2.29
CA TRP A 25 -1.54 7.95 3.69
C TRP A 25 -1.22 9.43 3.84
N LEU A 26 -2.06 10.14 4.60
CA LEU A 26 -1.91 11.55 4.90
C LEU A 26 -1.39 11.70 6.32
N GLY A 27 -0.11 12.04 6.45
CA GLY A 27 0.53 12.34 7.72
C GLY A 27 0.30 13.76 8.19
N ALA A 28 0.86 14.08 9.36
CA ALA A 28 0.93 15.44 9.86
C ALA A 28 2.03 16.25 9.15
N SER A 29 2.06 17.57 9.36
CA SER A 29 3.14 18.48 8.93
C SER A 29 3.53 18.43 7.45
N GLY A 30 2.62 17.99 6.57
CA GLY A 30 2.87 17.88 5.13
C GLY A 30 3.56 16.60 4.68
N TYR A 31 3.68 15.61 5.56
CA TYR A 31 4.09 14.26 5.21
C TYR A 31 2.95 13.52 4.51
N THR A 32 3.29 12.79 3.46
CA THR A 32 2.37 11.87 2.77
C THR A 32 3.14 10.63 2.34
N LEU A 33 2.41 9.55 2.05
CA LEU A 33 2.96 8.32 1.50
C LEU A 33 2.01 7.79 0.45
N THR A 34 2.50 7.49 -0.74
CA THR A 34 1.77 6.72 -1.75
C THR A 34 2.29 5.30 -1.76
N GLY A 35 1.44 4.32 -2.00
CA GLY A 35 1.90 2.95 -2.18
C GLY A 35 1.05 2.16 -3.15
N ARG A 36 1.57 0.98 -3.50
CA ARG A 36 0.92 0.01 -4.36
C ARG A 36 1.00 -1.37 -3.74
N ILE A 37 -0.06 -2.14 -3.90
CA ILE A 37 -0.16 -3.55 -3.48
C ILE A 37 -0.70 -4.38 -4.65
N ALA A 38 -0.13 -5.57 -4.84
CA ALA A 38 -0.63 -6.58 -5.77
C ALA A 38 -0.70 -7.97 -5.13
N PHE A 39 -1.72 -8.74 -5.48
CA PHE A 39 -1.89 -10.14 -5.05
C PHE A 39 -2.81 -10.90 -6.04
N PRO A 40 -2.86 -12.25 -6.03
CA PRO A 40 -3.71 -13.02 -6.94
C PRO A 40 -5.21 -12.68 -6.83
N ASP A 41 -5.92 -12.53 -7.95
CA ASP A 41 -7.35 -12.19 -8.00
C ASP A 41 -8.24 -13.07 -7.10
N ALA A 42 -7.88 -14.35 -6.99
CA ALA A 42 -8.62 -15.33 -6.18
C ALA A 42 -8.71 -14.94 -4.69
N LEU A 43 -7.82 -14.06 -4.20
CA LEU A 43 -7.81 -13.59 -2.83
C LEU A 43 -8.73 -12.39 -2.59
N MET A 44 -9.40 -11.84 -3.61
CA MET A 44 -10.39 -10.77 -3.43
C MET A 44 -11.60 -11.19 -2.58
N VAL A 45 -11.84 -12.49 -2.40
CA VAL A 45 -12.88 -13.03 -1.53
C VAL A 45 -12.34 -13.53 -0.18
N ALA A 46 -11.02 -13.43 0.05
CA ALA A 46 -10.42 -13.81 1.31
C ALA A 46 -10.83 -12.80 2.40
N PRO A 47 -10.97 -13.25 3.66
CA PRO A 47 -11.25 -12.34 4.77
C PRO A 47 -10.07 -11.39 5.05
N MET A 48 -8.86 -11.82 4.69
CA MET A 48 -7.62 -11.10 4.89
C MET A 48 -6.58 -11.59 3.88
N VAL A 49 -5.88 -10.66 3.25
CA VAL A 49 -4.62 -10.86 2.54
C VAL A 49 -3.50 -10.60 3.54
N THR A 50 -2.58 -11.56 3.62
CA THR A 50 -1.40 -11.45 4.45
C THR A 50 -0.19 -11.13 3.61
N GLU A 51 0.89 -10.82 4.29
CA GLU A 51 2.19 -10.62 3.69
C GLU A 51 2.61 -11.78 2.74
N ALA A 52 2.35 -13.04 3.10
CA ALA A 52 2.73 -14.20 2.28
C ALA A 52 1.97 -14.30 0.95
N ASP A 53 0.86 -13.58 0.82
CA ASP A 53 -0.02 -13.60 -0.34
C ASP A 53 0.35 -12.53 -1.39
N VAL A 54 1.12 -11.53 -0.98
CA VAL A 54 1.41 -10.36 -1.81
C VAL A 54 2.54 -10.62 -2.80
N THR A 55 2.28 -10.24 -4.04
CA THR A 55 3.20 -10.42 -5.17
C THR A 55 3.98 -9.15 -5.50
N ALA A 56 3.47 -7.98 -5.13
CA ALA A 56 4.20 -6.72 -5.17
C ALA A 56 3.72 -5.77 -4.08
N PHE A 57 4.65 -5.07 -3.44
CA PHE A 57 4.35 -4.01 -2.49
C PHE A 57 5.45 -2.97 -2.51
N GLU A 58 5.07 -1.69 -2.59
CA GLU A 58 5.99 -0.57 -2.55
C GLU A 58 5.33 0.68 -1.99
N ILE A 59 6.15 1.55 -1.42
CA ILE A 59 5.77 2.83 -0.84
C ILE A 59 6.77 3.91 -1.21
N THR A 60 6.30 5.13 -1.39
CA THR A 60 7.12 6.33 -1.55
C THR A 60 6.61 7.39 -0.58
N GLY A 61 7.50 7.91 0.26
CA GLY A 61 7.20 9.01 1.16
C GLY A 61 7.46 10.35 0.51
N TYR A 62 6.72 11.37 0.94
CA TYR A 62 6.91 12.74 0.52
C TYR A 62 6.82 13.70 1.71
N LEU A 63 7.52 14.84 1.59
CA LEU A 63 7.35 16.02 2.43
C LEU A 63 7.01 17.19 1.52
N HIS A 64 5.81 17.76 1.69
CA HIS A 64 5.29 18.84 0.84
C HIS A 64 5.36 18.50 -0.66
N GLY A 65 5.05 17.25 -1.01
CA GLY A 65 5.08 16.74 -2.40
C GLY A 65 6.47 16.41 -2.94
N THR A 66 7.55 16.68 -2.18
CA THR A 66 8.92 16.30 -2.57
C THR A 66 9.23 14.90 -2.04
N PRO A 67 9.72 13.96 -2.87
CA PRO A 67 10.00 12.60 -2.41
C PRO A 67 11.15 12.60 -1.38
N ILE A 68 10.94 11.89 -0.28
CA ILE A 68 11.90 11.77 0.83
C ILE A 68 12.45 10.34 0.98
N GLY A 69 11.86 9.37 0.31
CA GLY A 69 12.41 8.03 0.18
C GLY A 69 11.40 7.01 -0.32
N HIS A 70 11.87 5.79 -0.49
CA HIS A 70 11.11 4.70 -1.09
C HIS A 70 11.47 3.38 -0.39
N TRP A 71 10.50 2.48 -0.30
CA TRP A 71 10.72 1.12 0.14
C TRP A 71 9.84 0.15 -0.64
N SER A 72 10.34 -1.06 -0.89
CA SER A 72 9.57 -2.13 -1.48
C SER A 72 9.82 -3.47 -0.79
N ALA A 73 8.84 -4.38 -0.86
CA ALA A 73 9.01 -5.73 -0.35
C ALA A 73 9.97 -6.57 -1.20
N GLU A 74 10.27 -6.12 -2.43
CA GLU A 74 11.27 -6.75 -3.29
C GLU A 74 12.68 -6.42 -2.78
N GLY A 75 13.48 -7.45 -2.51
CA GLY A 75 14.84 -7.26 -2.00
C GLY A 75 14.93 -6.96 -0.50
N ARG A 76 13.87 -7.23 0.28
CA ARG A 76 13.88 -7.06 1.74
C ARG A 76 15.01 -7.86 2.42
N ALA A 77 15.72 -7.22 3.34
CA ALA A 77 16.67 -7.89 4.21
C ALA A 77 15.96 -8.84 5.20
N PRO A 78 16.58 -9.96 5.62
CA PRO A 78 15.91 -10.98 6.46
C PRO A 78 15.58 -10.54 7.89
N ASP A 79 16.13 -9.44 8.36
CA ASP A 79 16.16 -8.98 9.75
C ASP A 79 15.21 -7.79 10.02
N SER A 80 13.91 -8.05 9.77
CA SER A 80 12.61 -7.46 10.25
C SER A 80 12.43 -5.92 10.35
N THR A 81 11.24 -5.31 10.14
CA THR A 81 9.85 -5.83 10.24
C THR A 81 8.97 -5.56 9.01
N TRP A 82 8.37 -6.62 8.45
CA TRP A 82 7.23 -6.59 7.52
C TRP A 82 6.08 -7.37 8.18
N HIS A 83 4.88 -6.80 8.28
CA HIS A 83 3.66 -7.55 8.59
C HIS A 83 2.44 -6.84 8.04
N LEU A 84 1.92 -7.38 6.95
CA LEU A 84 0.82 -6.83 6.19
C LEU A 84 -0.48 -7.56 6.51
N ARG A 85 -1.53 -6.76 6.74
CA ARG A 85 -2.93 -7.16 6.84
C ARG A 85 -3.73 -6.26 5.94
N PHE A 86 -4.40 -6.84 4.96
CA PHE A 86 -5.25 -6.12 4.03
C PHE A 86 -6.60 -6.83 3.92
N VAL A 87 -7.69 -6.10 4.08
CA VAL A 87 -9.06 -6.62 3.98
C VAL A 87 -9.61 -6.30 2.58
N PRO A 88 -9.66 -7.27 1.65
CA PRO A 88 -10.05 -7.00 0.27
C PRO A 88 -11.49 -6.51 0.13
N ALA A 89 -12.38 -6.95 1.03
CA ALA A 89 -13.79 -6.56 1.03
C ALA A 89 -14.00 -5.05 1.23
N THR A 90 -13.07 -4.36 1.89
CA THR A 90 -13.16 -2.92 2.18
C THR A 90 -11.96 -2.14 1.64
N LEU A 91 -11.03 -2.81 0.94
CA LEU A 91 -9.76 -2.26 0.47
C LEU A 91 -9.00 -1.51 1.58
N THR A 92 -8.92 -2.08 2.77
CA THR A 92 -8.38 -1.40 3.96
C THR A 92 -7.18 -2.14 4.51
N PHE A 93 -6.17 -1.37 4.91
CA PHE A 93 -5.13 -1.83 5.83
C PHE A 93 -5.62 -1.52 7.25
N PRO A 94 -5.95 -2.52 8.08
CA PRO A 94 -6.45 -2.23 9.42
C PRO A 94 -5.33 -1.61 10.28
N THR A 95 -5.68 -0.60 11.09
CA THR A 95 -4.76 0.24 11.87
C THR A 95 -5.21 0.38 13.33
N GLY A 96 -4.30 0.79 14.20
CA GLY A 96 -4.57 1.13 15.61
C GLY A 96 -4.44 0.01 16.64
N GLY A 97 -4.03 -1.19 16.23
CA GLY A 97 -3.77 -2.34 17.08
C GLY A 97 -2.31 -2.47 17.51
N ASN A 98 -2.06 -3.31 18.52
CA ASN A 98 -0.69 -3.68 18.92
C ASN A 98 -0.07 -4.59 17.86
N PHE A 99 1.22 -4.39 17.57
CA PHE A 99 2.00 -5.31 16.74
C PHE A 99 2.32 -6.62 17.50
N PRO A 100 2.27 -7.82 16.87
CA PRO A 100 1.84 -8.13 15.50
C PRO A 100 0.36 -8.57 15.42
N GLY A 101 -0.58 -7.66 15.68
CA GLY A 101 -2.02 -7.89 15.62
C GLY A 101 -2.64 -7.51 14.28
N ASP A 102 -3.87 -7.96 14.02
CA ASP A 102 -4.53 -7.76 12.72
C ASP A 102 -4.77 -6.30 12.35
N ALA A 103 -4.77 -5.41 13.34
CA ALA A 103 -4.91 -3.96 13.19
C ALA A 103 -3.58 -3.21 13.29
N SER A 104 -2.45 -3.84 12.98
CA SER A 104 -1.14 -3.19 12.95
C SER A 104 -0.49 -3.34 11.58
N GLN A 105 0.35 -2.38 11.23
CA GLN A 105 1.23 -2.45 10.07
C GLN A 105 2.65 -2.12 10.53
N GLY A 106 3.63 -2.91 10.10
CA GLY A 106 5.03 -2.55 10.19
C GLY A 106 5.69 -3.09 8.94
N TRP A 107 6.02 -2.24 7.97
CA TRP A 107 6.45 -2.72 6.65
C TRP A 107 7.96 -2.77 6.51
N ASN A 108 8.63 -1.79 7.11
CA ASN A 108 10.08 -1.72 7.28
C ASN A 108 10.46 -0.73 8.39
N ALA A 109 9.54 -0.56 9.34
CA ALA A 109 9.72 0.16 10.58
C ALA A 109 8.85 -0.55 11.61
N ASP A 110 9.44 -1.00 12.71
CA ASP A 110 8.75 -1.58 13.83
C ASP A 110 8.19 -0.50 14.76
N GLY A 111 7.54 -0.94 15.83
CA GLY A 111 6.93 -0.03 16.80
C GLY A 111 7.93 0.68 17.72
N ASP A 112 9.19 0.21 17.77
CA ASP A 112 10.27 0.79 18.56
C ASP A 112 11.18 1.71 17.71
N VAL A 113 10.98 1.67 16.38
CA VAL A 113 11.55 2.57 15.36
C VAL A 113 13.08 2.52 15.32
N ASP A 114 13.65 1.36 15.64
CA ASP A 114 15.10 1.11 15.62
C ASP A 114 15.57 0.34 14.35
N ASP A 115 14.63 -0.07 13.50
CA ASP A 115 14.84 -0.95 12.34
C ASP A 115 14.47 -0.31 10.98
N CYS A 116 14.37 1.03 10.88
CA CYS A 116 13.83 1.73 9.70
C CYS A 116 14.63 1.60 8.37
N GLY A 117 15.51 0.60 8.27
CA GLY A 117 16.52 0.46 7.24
C GLY A 117 17.63 1.49 7.45
N ALA A 118 18.87 1.03 7.63
CA ALA A 118 20.00 1.92 7.48
C ALA A 118 19.95 2.53 6.08
N GLU A 119 19.92 3.88 5.99
CA GLU A 119 19.77 4.67 4.74
C GLU A 119 18.35 4.71 4.13
N GLY A 120 17.29 4.36 4.88
CA GLY A 120 15.94 4.13 4.35
C GLY A 120 14.81 5.07 4.80
N PHE A 121 13.72 5.00 4.03
CA PHE A 121 12.39 5.51 4.40
C PHE A 121 11.54 4.36 4.92
N GLY A 122 10.89 4.52 6.07
CA GLY A 122 9.98 3.52 6.62
C GLY A 122 8.64 4.06 7.07
N PHE A 123 7.69 3.13 7.25
CA PHE A 123 6.34 3.42 7.74
C PHE A 123 5.91 2.37 8.76
N ASN A 124 5.31 2.84 9.86
CA ASN A 124 4.64 2.00 10.84
C ASN A 124 3.21 2.50 11.12
N SER A 125 2.38 1.60 11.62
CA SER A 125 1.06 1.89 12.16
C SER A 125 0.79 0.93 13.31
N GLY A 126 1.06 1.39 14.53
CA GLY A 126 0.82 0.65 15.76
C GLY A 126 -0.37 1.20 16.56
N ASN A 127 -0.39 0.90 17.85
CA ASN A 127 -1.39 1.38 18.80
C ASN A 127 -1.14 2.81 19.30
N TYR A 128 0.05 3.38 19.04
CA TYR A 128 0.43 4.72 19.48
C TYR A 128 0.19 5.78 18.40
N ALA A 129 0.62 5.51 17.17
CA ALA A 129 0.48 6.41 16.04
C ALA A 129 0.62 5.63 14.72
N GLN A 130 0.39 6.35 13.63
CA GLN A 130 0.92 6.02 12.31
C GLN A 130 1.92 7.10 11.94
N ASP A 131 3.12 6.72 11.53
CA ASP A 131 4.18 7.66 11.21
C ASP A 131 5.21 7.11 10.23
N VAL A 132 6.05 8.03 9.77
CA VAL A 132 7.23 7.70 8.98
C VAL A 132 8.49 7.71 9.83
N CYS A 133 9.45 6.93 9.40
CA CYS A 133 10.80 6.94 9.90
C CYS A 133 11.76 7.28 8.75
N LEU A 134 12.80 8.07 9.04
CA LEU A 134 13.83 8.46 8.08
C LEU A 134 15.20 8.25 8.70
N ASP A 135 16.11 7.60 7.97
CA ASP A 135 17.50 7.42 8.39
C ASP A 135 17.66 6.81 9.80
N GLY A 136 16.77 5.87 10.15
CA GLY A 136 16.75 5.24 11.49
C GLY A 136 16.22 6.13 12.61
N ALA A 137 15.53 7.23 12.28
CA ALA A 137 14.93 8.13 13.25
C ALA A 137 13.41 8.26 13.04
N TRP A 138 12.67 8.04 14.13
CA TRP A 138 11.25 8.35 14.21
C TRP A 138 10.98 9.83 13.94
N ILE A 139 10.01 10.13 13.08
CA ILE A 139 9.60 11.49 12.75
C ILE A 139 8.28 11.81 13.44
N ALA A 140 8.36 12.24 14.70
CA ALA A 140 7.19 12.57 15.52
C ALA A 140 6.25 13.62 14.87
N ASP A 141 6.80 14.55 14.08
CA ASP A 141 6.02 15.56 13.37
C ASP A 141 5.14 14.99 12.25
N SER A 142 5.39 13.75 11.83
CA SER A 142 4.59 13.04 10.83
C SER A 142 3.40 12.29 11.43
N SER A 143 3.41 12.07 12.75
CA SER A 143 2.46 11.20 13.44
C SER A 143 1.02 11.68 13.37
N ILE A 144 0.12 10.73 13.16
CA ILE A 144 -1.33 10.93 13.22
C ILE A 144 -1.99 9.92 14.17
N ASP A 145 -3.30 10.08 14.39
CA ASP A 145 -4.08 9.16 15.23
C ASP A 145 -3.94 7.71 14.73
N PRO A 146 -3.60 6.75 15.61
CA PRO A 146 -3.35 5.36 15.24
C PRO A 146 -4.56 4.69 14.58
N THR A 147 -5.78 5.16 14.85
CA THR A 147 -7.04 4.63 14.30
C THR A 147 -7.46 5.27 12.98
N THR A 148 -6.65 6.18 12.42
CA THR A 148 -6.93 6.80 11.12
C THR A 148 -7.05 5.71 10.04
N PRO A 149 -8.15 5.67 9.25
CA PRO A 149 -8.29 4.64 8.23
C PRO A 149 -7.22 4.75 7.14
N LEU A 150 -6.55 3.63 6.84
CA LEU A 150 -5.64 3.50 5.69
C LEU A 150 -6.33 2.67 4.60
N VAL A 151 -6.72 3.34 3.51
CA VAL A 151 -7.61 2.79 2.49
C VAL A 151 -6.93 2.83 1.11
N ALA A 152 -7.06 1.74 0.38
CA ALA A 152 -6.63 1.62 -1.00
C ALA A 152 -7.76 1.94 -1.99
N THR A 153 -7.39 2.17 -3.23
CA THR A 153 -8.23 2.57 -4.33
C THR A 153 -7.81 1.86 -5.60
N THR A 154 -8.74 1.73 -6.55
CA THR A 154 -8.48 1.25 -7.90
C THR A 154 -7.98 2.36 -8.84
N GLY A 155 -8.00 3.61 -8.38
CA GLY A 155 -7.50 4.77 -9.12
C GLY A 155 -6.09 5.15 -8.70
N THR A 156 -5.40 5.88 -9.57
CA THR A 156 -4.06 6.41 -9.28
C THR A 156 -4.08 7.41 -8.14
N VAL A 157 -3.09 7.37 -7.24
CA VAL A 157 -2.89 8.39 -6.19
C VAL A 157 -1.80 9.39 -6.60
N THR A 158 -1.84 10.60 -6.03
CA THR A 158 -0.79 11.61 -6.22
C THR A 158 0.02 11.81 -4.92
N PRO A 159 1.23 12.39 -5.00
CA PRO A 159 2.03 12.75 -3.82
C PRO A 159 1.26 13.58 -2.79
N GLU A 160 0.28 14.38 -3.19
CA GLU A 160 -0.54 15.20 -2.28
C GLU A 160 -1.73 14.44 -1.68
N CYS A 161 -1.80 13.12 -1.87
CA CYS A 161 -2.96 12.28 -1.52
C CYS A 161 -4.28 12.81 -2.09
N ARG A 162 -4.24 13.43 -3.26
CA ARG A 162 -5.46 13.79 -3.98
C ARG A 162 -5.90 12.57 -4.78
N MET A 163 -7.11 12.08 -4.53
CA MET A 163 -7.75 11.22 -5.51
C MET A 163 -8.02 12.07 -6.76
N PRO A 164 -7.92 11.51 -7.98
CA PRO A 164 -8.36 12.19 -9.18
C PRO A 164 -9.79 12.67 -8.92
N GLU A 165 -10.05 13.97 -9.08
CA GLU A 165 -11.41 14.48 -8.98
C GLU A 165 -12.28 13.60 -9.88
N LEU A 166 -13.29 12.96 -9.29
CA LEU A 166 -14.38 12.35 -10.04
C LEU A 166 -15.11 13.50 -10.76
N LEU A 167 -14.55 13.97 -11.87
CA LEU A 167 -15.18 14.92 -12.78
C LEU A 167 -16.30 14.20 -13.54
N SER A 168 -17.36 13.86 -12.82
CA SER A 168 -18.64 13.44 -13.41
C SER A 168 -19.60 14.63 -13.38
N ARG A 169 -19.67 15.32 -14.52
CA ARG A 169 -20.69 16.29 -14.99
C ARG A 169 -21.71 16.76 -13.92
N ALA A 170 -21.51 17.96 -13.41
CA ALA A 170 -22.66 18.81 -13.10
C ALA A 170 -23.27 19.23 -14.45
N ASP A 171 -24.40 18.62 -14.82
CA ASP A 171 -25.32 19.22 -15.77
C ASP A 171 -25.69 20.61 -15.21
N MET A 172 -25.06 21.66 -15.75
CA MET A 172 -25.59 23.01 -15.64
C MET A 172 -26.93 23.02 -16.36
N ARG A 173 -28.02 22.75 -15.62
CA ARG A 173 -29.31 23.33 -15.96
C ARG A 173 -29.22 24.82 -15.65
N ASP A 174 -29.04 25.57 -16.73
CA ASP A 174 -29.13 27.02 -16.81
C ASP A 174 -30.44 27.52 -16.17
N PRO A 175 -30.40 28.35 -15.10
CA PRO A 175 -31.57 29.04 -14.60
C PRO A 175 -31.75 30.33 -15.41
N ALA A 176 -32.08 30.18 -16.69
CA ALA A 176 -32.50 31.29 -17.53
C ALA A 176 -33.70 30.86 -18.39
N THR A 177 -34.87 30.81 -17.77
CA THR A 177 -36.12 31.03 -18.50
C THR A 177 -37.00 31.96 -17.69
N LEU A 178 -37.46 32.98 -18.41
CA LEU A 178 -38.20 34.18 -18.01
C LEU A 178 -39.52 33.89 -17.30
#